data_AF-A0A0F9P469-F1
#
_entry.id   AF-A0A0F9P469-F1
#
_cell.length_a   1.000
_cell.length_b   1.000
_cell.length_c   1.000
_cell.angle_alpha   90.00
_cell.angle_beta   90.00
_cell.angle_gamma   90.00
#
_symmetry.space_group_name_H-M   'P 1'
#
loop_
_entity.id
_entity.type
_entity.pdbx_description
1 polymer ?
#
loop_
_entity_poly.entity_id
_entity_poly.type
_entity_poly.pdbx_seq_one_letter_code
_entity_poly.pdbx_strand_id
1 'polypeptide(L)' 'MDRTTVTCTDTNQTMGADILNKSDRRLTVAVDGTEMSIALTKRDPYDKYYVGTAAGFEFTSTGY' A
#
# COMPACT_ATOMS: atom_id res chain seq x y z
N MET A 1 -3.96 -12.52 9.88
CA MET A 1 -3.39 -11.24 9.40
C MET A 1 -4.10 -10.90 8.12
N ASP A 2 -4.60 -9.68 8.03
CA ASP A 2 -5.22 -9.17 6.81
C ASP A 2 -4.13 -8.91 5.76
N ARG A 3 -4.43 -9.29 4.51
CA ARG A 3 -3.50 -9.14 3.39
C ARG A 3 -4.14 -8.25 2.34
N THR A 4 -3.29 -7.50 1.66
CA THR A 4 -3.68 -6.68 0.51
C THR A 4 -2.68 -6.86 -0.61
N THR A 5 -2.96 -6.25 -1.75
CA THR A 5 -2.02 -6.11 -2.85
C THR A 5 -1.60 -4.67 -2.98
N VAL A 6 -0.31 -4.45 -3.20
CA VAL A 6 0.23 -3.14 -3.58
C VAL A 6 0.64 -3.19 -5.05
N THR A 7 0.33 -2.14 -5.79
CA THR A 7 0.73 -1.98 -7.19
C THR A 7 1.68 -0.81 -7.31
N CYS A 8 2.89 -1.06 -7.79
CA CYS A 8 3.85 -0.02 -8.12
C CYS A 8 3.43 0.67 -9.43
N THR A 9 3.16 1.97 -9.40
CA THR A 9 2.64 2.70 -10.57
C THR A 9 3.71 2.94 -11.62
N ASP A 10 4.98 3.05 -11.22
CA ASP A 10 6.12 3.19 -12.13
C ASP A 10 6.39 1.94 -12.97
N THR A 11 6.21 0.75 -12.39
CA THR A 11 6.56 -0.53 -13.04
C THR A 11 5.34 -1.37 -13.43
N ASN A 12 4.13 -0.96 -13.02
CA ASN A 12 2.89 -1.74 -13.10
C ASN A 12 2.96 -3.13 -12.43
N GLN A 13 3.96 -3.38 -11.58
CA GLN A 13 4.05 -4.65 -10.85
C GLN A 13 3.15 -4.66 -9.63
N THR A 14 2.47 -5.78 -9.42
CA THR A 14 1.63 -6.01 -8.25
C THR A 14 2.26 -7.05 -7.34
N MET A 15 2.29 -6.75 -6.05
CA MET A 15 2.94 -7.56 -5.02
C MET A 15 1.96 -7.81 -3.89
N GLY A 16 2.04 -8.99 -3.28
CA GLY A 16 1.33 -9.28 -2.03
C GLY A 16 1.93 -8.47 -0.89
N ALA A 17 1.10 -8.04 0.05
CA ALA A 17 1.56 -7.35 1.23
C ALA A 17 0.68 -7.65 2.44
N ASP A 18 1.32 -7.80 3.61
CA ASP A 18 0.64 -7.98 4.89
C ASP A 18 0.29 -6.62 5.51
N ILE A 19 -0.96 -6.45 5.92
CA ILE A 19 -1.42 -5.21 6.56
C ILE A 19 -0.89 -5.18 8.00
N LEU A 20 -0.04 -4.19 8.28
CA LEU A 20 0.48 -3.92 9.63
C LEU A 20 -0.45 -2.97 10.41
N ASN A 21 -1.05 -2.01 9.72
CA ASN A 21 -1.98 -1.03 10.30
C ASN A 21 -2.95 -0.52 9.25
N LYS A 22 -4.24 -0.38 9.60
CA LYS A 22 -5.30 0.14 8.71
C LYS A 22 -6.19 1.13 9.48
N SER A 23 -6.49 2.23 8.82
CA SER A 23 -7.44 3.27 9.25
C SER A 23 -8.12 3.87 8.02
N ASP A 24 -9.15 4.71 8.19
CA ASP A 24 -9.88 5.34 7.09
C ASP A 24 -8.98 6.04 6.06
N ARG A 25 -7.86 6.64 6.51
CA ARG A 25 -6.95 7.42 5.65
C ARG A 25 -5.52 6.94 5.63
N ARG A 26 -5.15 5.93 6.43
CA ARG A 26 -3.78 5.43 6.55
C ARG A 26 -3.77 3.92 6.44
N LEU A 27 -2.82 3.39 5.68
CA LEU A 27 -2.60 1.98 5.48
C LEU A 27 -1.09 1.73 5.50
N THR A 28 -0.61 0.91 6.43
CA THR A 28 0.78 0.50 6.50
C THR A 28 0.85 -0.99 6.18
N VAL A 29 1.70 -1.35 5.24
CA VAL A 29 1.83 -2.71 4.73
C VAL A 29 3.28 -3.15 4.65
N ALA A 30 3.55 -4.43 4.87
CA ALA A 30 4.85 -5.07 4.62
C ALA A 30 4.78 -5.84 3.30
N VAL A 31 5.70 -5.60 2.37
CA VAL A 31 5.68 -6.23 1.04
C VAL A 31 6.30 -7.62 1.09
N ASP A 32 5.57 -8.61 0.56
CA ASP A 32 5.99 -10.00 0.54
C ASP A 32 7.35 -10.18 -0.15
N GLY A 33 8.22 -10.98 0.48
CA GLY A 33 9.56 -11.26 -0.05
C GLY A 33 10.56 -10.11 0.12
N THR A 34 10.20 -9.07 0.87
CA THR A 34 11.09 -7.94 1.18
C THR A 34 10.99 -7.56 2.66
N GLU A 35 11.99 -6.87 3.18
CA GLU A 35 11.94 -6.23 4.51
C GLU A 35 11.32 -4.82 4.44
N MET A 36 10.73 -4.44 3.30
CA MET A 36 10.20 -3.10 3.07
C MET A 36 8.76 -2.97 3.60
N SER A 37 8.55 -1.91 4.36
CA SER A 37 7.22 -1.44 4.74
C SER A 37 6.83 -0.18 3.96
N ILE A 38 5.61 -0.13 3.46
CA ILE A 38 5.07 1.02 2.73
C ILE A 38 3.96 1.66 3.56
N ALA A 39 4.08 2.97 3.79
CA ALA A 39 3.01 3.78 4.36
C ALA A 39 2.23 4.45 3.23
N LEU A 40 0.97 4.07 3.10
CA LEU A 40 0.03 4.56 2.09
C LEU A 40 -1.02 5.43 2.78
N THR A 41 -1.48 6.48 2.11
CA THR A 41 -2.48 7.39 2.63
C THR A 41 -3.53 7.74 1.59
N LYS A 42 -4.74 8.02 2.03
CA LYS A 42 -5.80 8.59 1.18
C LYS A 42 -5.88 10.08 1.40
N ARG A 43 -6.15 10.84 0.33
CA ARG A 43 -6.44 12.26 0.46
C ARG A 43 -7.82 12.46 1.07
N ASP A 44 -8.78 11.63 0.69
CA ASP A 44 -10.15 11.62 1.19
C ASP A 44 -10.57 10.22 1.69
N PRO A 45 -11.37 10.08 2.77
CA PRO A 45 -11.80 8.76 3.25
C PRO A 45 -12.59 7.96 2.20
N TYR A 46 -13.28 8.65 1.27
CA TYR A 46 -14.03 8.03 0.18
C TYR A 46 -13.14 7.66 -1.02
N ASP A 47 -11.85 8.02 -1.01
CA ASP A 47 -10.92 7.60 -2.07
C ASP A 47 -10.84 6.07 -2.10
N LYS A 48 -10.86 5.52 -3.31
CA LYS A 48 -10.75 4.08 -3.52
C LYS A 48 -9.34 3.55 -3.22
N TYR A 49 -8.31 4.36 -3.43
CA TYR A 49 -6.92 3.95 -3.38
C TYR A 49 -6.15 4.73 -2.30
N TYR A 50 -5.44 4.03 -1.44
CA TYR A 50 -4.32 4.56 -0.69
C TYR A 50 -3.11 4.71 -1.62
N VAL A 51 -2.40 5.81 -1.50
CA VAL A 51 -1.20 6.14 -2.28
C VAL A 51 -0.04 6.41 -1.34
N GLY A 52 1.14 5.89 -1.66
CA GLY A 52 2.35 6.13 -0.88
C GLY A 52 3.59 5.95 -1.73
N THR A 53 4.72 6.39 -1.19
CA THR A 53 6.01 6.34 -1.90
C THR A 53 7.03 5.61 -1.05
N ALA A 54 7.75 4.67 -1.65
CA ALA A 54 8.82 3.92 -0.98
C ALA A 54 9.98 3.68 -1.95
N ALA A 55 11.21 3.85 -1.46
CA ALA A 55 12.43 3.69 -2.26
C ALA A 55 12.43 4.49 -3.59
N GLY A 56 11.73 5.62 -3.65
CA GLY A 56 11.61 6.45 -4.86
C GLY A 56 10.53 6.03 -5.85
N PHE A 57 9.77 4.98 -5.56
CA PHE A 57 8.65 4.52 -6.39
C PHE A 57 7.31 4.81 -5.73
N GLU A 58 6.29 5.07 -6.53
CA GLU A 58 4.93 5.24 -6.05
C GLU A 58 4.17 3.91 -6.06
N PHE A 59 3.40 3.70 -5.00
CA PHE A 59 2.58 2.51 -4.80
C PHE A 59 1.15 2.89 -4.49
N THR A 60 0.23 2.08 -5.01
CA THR A 60 -1.19 2.19 -4.74
C THR A 60 -1.72 0.88 -4.15
N SER A 61 -2.65 0.98 -3.23
CA SER A 61 -3.41 -0.16 -2.72
C SER A 61 -4.82 0.29 -2.42
N THR A 62 -5.78 -0.58 -2.63
CA THR A 62 -7.16 -0.36 -2.25
C THR A 62 -7.46 -0.71 -0.81
N GLY A 63 -6.58 -1.50 -0.17
CA GLY A 63 -6.71 -1.90 1.22
C GLY A 63 -8.03 -2.59 1.55
N TYR A 64 -8.61 -3.37 0.62
CA TYR A 64 -9.82 -4.17 0.89
C TYR A 64 -9.52 -5.14 2.03
#